data_AF-A0A1M5BC13-F1
#
_entry.id   AF-A0A1M5BC13-F1
#
_cell.length_a   1.000
_cell.length_b   1.000
_cell.length_c   1.000
_cell.angle_alpha   90.00
_cell.angle_beta   90.00
_cell.angle_gamma   90.00
#
_symmetry.space_group_name_H-M   'P 1'
#
loop_
_entity.id
_entity.type
_entity.pdbx_description
1 polymer ?
#
loop_
_entity_poly.entity_id
_entity_poly.type
_entity_poly.pdbx_seq_one_letter_code
_entity_poly.pdbx_strand_id
1 'polypeptide(L)'
;MKNFIQFFLIICFTGLLLFAAMDLPYRGEAGNQMNRETSITGTEVPGNYYVQEAYNDAHTNNMVTVVLGDYRSVDTLGEQIVIFTAGMICFLLLRKHEEEEE
;
A
#
# COMPACT_ATOMS: atom_id res chain seq x y z
N MET A 1 24.62 18.94 -18.83
CA MET A 1 25.21 17.92 -17.93
C MET A 1 24.25 17.43 -16.86
N LYS A 2 23.58 18.31 -16.09
CA LYS A 2 22.63 17.91 -15.03
C LYS A 2 21.50 16.97 -15.53
N ASN A 3 20.88 17.29 -16.66
CA ASN A 3 19.82 16.46 -17.24
C ASN A 3 20.33 15.09 -17.71
N PHE A 4 21.57 15.03 -18.21
CA PHE A 4 22.18 13.77 -18.64
C PHE A 4 22.41 12.82 -17.45
N ILE A 5 22.87 13.35 -16.31
CA ILE A 5 23.01 12.58 -15.07
C ILE A 5 21.64 12.10 -14.58
N GLN A 6 20.61 12.94 -14.64
CA GLN A 6 19.24 12.56 -14.25
C GLN A 6 18.69 11.43 -15.13
N PHE A 7 18.82 11.54 -16.45
CA PHE A 7 18.39 10.48 -17.37
C PHE A 7 19.15 9.18 -17.14
N PHE A 8 20.47 9.28 -16.95
CA PHE A 8 21.30 8.13 -16.63
C PHE A 8 20.82 7.44 -15.33
N LEU A 9 20.56 8.19 -14.27
CA LEU A 9 20.05 7.65 -13.00
C LEU A 9 18.68 6.99 -13.16
N ILE A 10 17.74 7.60 -13.90
CA ILE A 10 16.42 7.03 -14.14
C ILE A 10 16.54 5.72 -14.93
N ILE A 11 17.39 5.69 -15.96
CA ILE A 11 17.61 4.48 -16.77
C ILE A 11 18.22 3.36 -15.90
N CYS A 12 19.25 3.67 -15.11
CA CYS A 12 19.87 2.71 -14.20
C CYS A 12 18.87 2.19 -13.17
N PHE A 13 18.08 3.07 -12.54
CA PHE A 13 17.07 2.68 -11.55
C PHE A 13 15.94 1.86 -12.19
N THR A 14 15.50 2.22 -13.39
CA THR A 14 14.52 1.43 -14.14
C THR A 14 15.05 0.05 -14.47
N GLY A 15 16.31 -0.06 -14.91
CA GLY A 15 16.97 -1.35 -15.15
C GLY A 15 17.04 -2.20 -13.88
N LEU A 16 17.34 -1.60 -12.73
CA LEU A 16 17.32 -2.27 -11.43
C LEU A 16 15.92 -2.79 -11.08
N LEU A 17 14.89 -1.98 -11.23
CA LEU A 17 13.51 -2.37 -10.94
C LEU A 17 13.02 -3.48 -11.88
N LEU A 18 13.37 -3.42 -13.16
CA LEU A 18 13.06 -4.48 -14.13
C LEU A 18 13.77 -5.79 -13.77
N PHE A 19 15.05 -5.72 -13.39
CA PHE A 19 15.79 -6.89 -12.93
C PHE A 19 15.14 -7.53 -11.70
N ALA A 20 14.72 -6.73 -10.71
CA ALA A 20 14.00 -7.24 -9.53
C ALA A 20 12.63 -7.82 -9.91
N ALA A 21 11.90 -7.19 -10.83
CA ALA A 21 10.58 -7.66 -11.26
C ALA A 21 10.64 -9.02 -12.00
N MET A 22 11.79 -9.39 -12.57
CA MET A 22 11.97 -10.71 -13.20
C MET A 22 11.95 -11.86 -12.18
N ASP A 23 12.12 -11.60 -10.90
CA ASP A 23 12.04 -12.60 -9.81
C ASP A 23 10.60 -12.82 -9.30
N LEU A 24 9.62 -12.10 -9.87
CA LEU A 24 8.22 -12.31 -9.51
C LEU A 24 7.73 -13.68 -10.02
N PRO A 25 6.90 -14.39 -9.23
CA PRO A 25 6.35 -15.68 -9.63
C PRO A 25 5.46 -15.57 -10.87
N TYR A 26 5.37 -16.65 -11.65
CA TYR A 26 4.53 -16.66 -12.83
C TYR A 26 3.05 -16.52 -12.45
N ARG A 27 2.30 -15.82 -13.29
CA ARG A 27 0.87 -15.61 -13.08
C ARG A 27 0.14 -16.96 -13.11
N GLY A 28 -0.63 -17.24 -12.07
CA GLY A 28 -1.43 -18.48 -11.96
C GLY A 28 -0.61 -19.71 -11.56
N GLU A 29 0.64 -19.55 -11.14
CA GLU A 29 1.45 -20.66 -10.66
C GLU A 29 0.89 -21.24 -9.35
N ALA A 30 0.39 -22.48 -9.42
CA ALA A 30 -0.24 -23.15 -8.28
C ALA A 30 0.73 -23.38 -7.11
N GLY A 31 2.02 -23.58 -7.39
CA GLY A 31 3.06 -23.83 -6.39
C GLY A 31 3.60 -22.58 -5.68
N ASN A 32 3.10 -21.39 -6.03
CA ASN A 32 3.56 -20.12 -5.46
C ASN A 32 3.39 -20.10 -3.94
N GLN A 33 4.44 -19.66 -3.25
CA GLN A 33 4.49 -19.57 -1.79
C GLN A 33 3.33 -18.74 -1.20
N MET A 34 2.86 -17.71 -1.90
CA MET A 34 1.76 -16.86 -1.42
C MET A 34 0.39 -17.56 -1.42
N ASN A 35 0.25 -18.68 -2.12
CA ASN A 35 -0.99 -19.46 -2.16
C ASN A 35 -1.01 -20.60 -1.13
N ARG A 36 0.14 -20.90 -0.49
CA ARG A 36 0.25 -21.98 0.50
C ARG A 36 -0.44 -21.59 1.80
N GLU A 37 -0.85 -22.58 2.58
CA GLU A 37 -1.41 -22.38 3.91
C GLU A 37 -0.32 -21.94 4.89
N THR A 38 0.86 -22.54 4.81
CA THR A 38 2.00 -22.27 5.71
C THR A 38 3.17 -21.62 4.99
N SER A 39 3.75 -20.59 5.61
CA SER A 39 4.94 -19.88 5.17
C SER A 39 6.21 -20.69 5.41
N ILE A 40 7.35 -20.19 4.90
CA ILE A 40 8.68 -20.78 5.14
C ILE A 40 9.09 -20.79 6.62
N THR A 41 8.48 -19.93 7.45
CA THR A 41 8.75 -19.86 8.90
C THR A 41 7.75 -20.69 9.71
N GLY A 42 6.89 -21.49 9.07
CA GLY A 42 5.87 -22.31 9.73
C GLY A 42 4.68 -21.52 10.29
N THR A 43 4.55 -20.24 9.92
CA THR A 43 3.38 -19.41 10.27
C THR A 43 2.35 -19.49 9.16
N GLU A 44 1.10 -19.18 9.46
CA GLU A 44 0.07 -19.11 8.44
C GLU A 44 0.34 -17.98 7.44
N VAL A 45 0.04 -18.21 6.16
CA VAL A 45 0.12 -17.19 5.12
C VAL A 45 -1.15 -16.33 5.18
N PRO A 46 -1.04 -15.02 5.43
CA PRO A 46 -2.22 -14.18 5.66
C PRO A 46 -3.22 -14.19 4.51
N GLY A 47 -2.74 -14.21 3.26
CA GLY A 47 -3.62 -14.24 2.09
C GLY A 47 -4.52 -15.48 2.02
N ASN A 48 -4.01 -16.63 2.46
CA ASN A 48 -4.77 -17.86 2.52
C ASN A 48 -5.79 -17.81 3.67
N TYR A 49 -5.37 -17.38 4.87
CA TYR A 49 -6.24 -17.18 6.03
C TYR A 49 -7.40 -16.21 5.74
N TYR A 50 -7.10 -15.04 5.17
CA TYR A 50 -8.11 -14.01 4.88
C TYR A 50 -9.20 -14.52 3.93
N VAL A 51 -8.86 -15.37 2.97
CA VAL A 51 -9.85 -15.94 2.04
C VAL A 51 -10.79 -16.91 2.74
N GLN A 52 -10.30 -17.63 3.76
CA GLN A 52 -11.08 -18.64 4.48
C GLN A 52 -11.91 -18.02 5.62
N GLU A 53 -11.33 -17.10 6.39
CA GLU A 53 -11.86 -16.71 7.70
C GLU A 53 -12.40 -15.28 7.78
N ALA A 54 -12.18 -14.41 6.78
CA ALA A 54 -12.58 -13.00 6.86
C ALA A 54 -14.06 -12.78 7.22
N TYR A 55 -14.96 -13.60 6.68
CA TYR A 55 -16.37 -13.53 7.03
C TYR A 55 -16.65 -14.01 8.47
N ASN A 56 -15.98 -15.09 8.90
CA ASN A 56 -16.17 -15.64 10.24
C ASN A 56 -15.68 -14.68 11.33
N ASP A 57 -14.57 -13.99 11.06
CA ASP A 57 -13.97 -13.06 12.02
C ASP A 57 -14.74 -11.75 12.15
N ALA A 58 -15.18 -11.17 11.03
CA ALA A 58 -15.71 -9.80 10.98
C ALA A 58 -17.17 -9.68 10.52
N HIS A 59 -17.82 -10.80 10.16
CA HIS A 59 -19.22 -10.86 9.70
C HIS A 59 -19.55 -9.89 8.57
N THR A 60 -18.54 -9.57 7.75
CA THR A 60 -18.64 -8.64 6.62
C THR A 60 -18.39 -9.41 5.33
N ASN A 61 -19.35 -9.37 4.40
CA ASN A 61 -19.32 -10.19 3.17
C ASN A 61 -18.14 -9.87 2.24
N ASN A 62 -17.60 -8.65 2.30
CA ASN A 62 -16.48 -8.25 1.45
C ASN A 62 -15.15 -8.48 2.18
N MET A 63 -14.42 -9.53 1.80
CA MET A 63 -13.12 -9.84 2.40
C MET A 63 -12.11 -8.68 2.28
N VAL A 64 -12.16 -7.88 1.20
CA VAL A 64 -11.23 -6.75 1.03
C VAL A 64 -11.52 -5.67 2.05
N THR A 65 -12.79 -5.43 2.36
CA THR A 65 -13.18 -4.52 3.44
C THR A 65 -12.70 -5.01 4.80
N VAL A 66 -12.79 -6.32 5.07
CA VAL A 66 -12.26 -6.92 6.32
C VAL A 66 -10.74 -6.77 6.40
N VAL A 67 -10.02 -7.04 5.30
CA VAL A 67 -8.56 -6.90 5.28
C VAL A 67 -8.13 -5.47 5.57
N LEU A 68 -8.76 -4.47 4.94
CA LEU A 68 -8.39 -3.06 5.14
C LEU A 68 -8.92 -2.49 6.47
N GLY A 69 -10.12 -2.89 6.88
CA GLY A 69 -10.84 -2.31 8.01
C GLY A 69 -10.59 -3.00 9.35
N ASP A 70 -10.31 -4.31 9.35
CA ASP A 70 -10.14 -5.12 10.56
C ASP A 70 -8.70 -5.63 10.70
N TYR A 71 -8.20 -6.44 9.75
CA TYR A 71 -6.87 -7.05 9.88
C TYR A 71 -5.70 -6.06 9.72
N ARG A 72 -5.79 -5.13 8.75
CA ARG A 72 -4.77 -4.12 8.44
C ARG A 72 -5.28 -2.70 8.65
N SER A 73 -6.13 -2.53 9.66
CA SER A 73 -6.79 -1.27 10.00
C SER A 73 -5.83 -0.11 10.30
N VAL A 74 -4.62 -0.42 10.78
CA VAL A 74 -3.58 0.58 11.05
C VAL A 74 -3.04 1.22 9.77
N ASP A 75 -2.91 0.46 8.68
CA ASP A 75 -2.46 1.02 7.39
C ASP A 75 -3.49 2.02 6.86
N THR A 76 -4.77 1.65 6.92
CA THR A 76 -5.88 2.54 6.55
C THR A 76 -6.03 3.71 7.54
N LEU A 77 -5.81 3.54 8.84
CA LEU A 77 -5.75 4.68 9.77
C LEU A 77 -4.64 5.67 9.36
N GLY A 78 -3.48 5.15 8.94
CA GLY A 78 -2.38 5.94 8.40
C GLY A 78 -2.78 6.73 7.14
N GLU A 79 -3.45 6.08 6.19
CA GLU A 79 -4.00 6.74 4.99
C GLU A 79 -4.94 7.91 5.38
N GLN A 80 -5.81 7.69 6.37
CA GLN A 80 -6.77 8.68 6.84
C GLN A 80 -6.05 9.89 7.46
N ILE A 81 -5.00 9.65 8.25
CA ILE A 81 -4.17 10.71 8.83
C ILE A 81 -3.47 11.52 7.74
N VAL A 82 -2.94 10.88 6.70
CA VAL A 82 -2.28 11.56 5.57
C VAL A 82 -3.25 12.49 4.84
N ILE A 83 -4.44 11.99 4.48
CA ILE A 83 -5.46 12.78 3.78
C ILE A 83 -5.98 13.92 4.66
N PHE A 84 -6.24 13.65 5.95
CA PHE A 84 -6.65 14.66 6.90
C PHE A 84 -5.61 15.78 7.03
N THR A 85 -4.32 15.40 7.16
CA THR A 85 -3.21 16.36 7.27
C THR A 85 -3.11 17.21 6.00
N ALA A 86 -3.19 16.59 4.82
CA ALA A 86 -3.19 17.32 3.55
C ALA A 86 -4.36 18.31 3.45
N GLY A 87 -5.57 17.88 3.85
CA GLY A 87 -6.76 18.73 3.90
C GLY A 87 -6.59 19.92 4.86
N MET A 88 -6.03 19.69 6.04
CA MET A 88 -5.72 20.75 7.02
C MET A 88 -4.69 21.74 6.49
N ILE A 89 -3.64 21.28 5.81
CA ILE A 89 -2.64 22.15 5.19
C ILE A 89 -3.30 23.05 4.13
N CYS A 90 -4.11 22.47 3.24
CA CYS A 90 -4.84 23.24 2.24
C CYS A 90 -5.78 24.27 2.87
N PHE A 91 -6.53 23.89 3.91
CA PHE A 91 -7.42 24.79 4.62
C PHE A 91 -6.68 25.98 5.24
N LEU A 92 -5.55 25.73 5.90
CA LEU A 92 -4.74 26.78 6.53
C LEU A 92 -4.10 27.72 5.51
N LEU A 93 -3.63 27.19 4.38
CA LEU A 93 -3.03 28.00 3.30
C LEU A 93 -4.07 28.87 2.57
N LEU A 94 -5.30 28.38 2.41
CA LEU A 94 -6.36 29.10 1.72
C LEU A 94 -7.19 30.00 2.64
N ARG A 95 -6.93 29.99 3.95
CA ARG A 95 -7.62 30.85 4.90
C ARG A 95 -7.29 32.32 4.62
N LYS A 96 -8.27 33.10 4.19
CA LYS A 96 -8.14 34.54 4.01
C LYS A 96 -7.83 35.21 5.36
N HIS A 97 -6.76 35.98 5.42
CA HIS A 97 -6.57 36.96 6.49
C HIS A 97 -7.34 38.21 6.07
N GLU A 98 -8.27 38.68 6.90
CA GLU A 98 -8.71 40.07 6.78
C GLU A 98 -7.51 40.91 7.25
N GLU A 99 -6.97 41.71 6.34
CA GLU A 99 -6.06 42.79 6.72
C GLU A 99 -6.93 43.80 7.47
N GLU A 100 -6.64 44.03 8.74
CA GLU A 100 -7.21 45.17 9.46
C GLU A 100 -6.71 46.43 8.74
N GLU A 101 -7.60 47.09 8.00
CA GLU A 101 -7.35 48.39 7.39
C GLU A 101 -7.12 49.41 8.52
N GLU A 102 -5.87 49.84 8.71
CA GLU A 102 -5.51 51.05 9.48
C GLU A 102 -5.88 52.33 8.71
#